data_AF-B9XR37-F1
#
_entry.id   AF-B9XR37-F1
#
_cell.length_a   1.000
_cell.length_b   1.000
_cell.length_c   1.000
_cell.angle_alpha   90.00
_cell.angle_beta   90.00
_cell.angle_gamma   90.00
#
_symmetry.space_group_name_H-M   'P 1'
#
loop_
_entity.id
_entity.type
_entity.pdbx_description
1 polymer ?
#
loop_
_entity_poly.entity_id
_entity_poly.type
_entity_poly.pdbx_seq_one_letter_code
_entity_poly.pdbx_strand_id
1 'polypeptide(L)'
;MKNIFPGIILLCASLTLALTGCNKNANARGELEKAASLLEKSETAPAPVAQSPQPAEATTTVASPSQQMNQAMAAYKSGNLEDTVTRLQILRAAPAISPQQRVAVNDATAAVMADIYARAAKGDAGAMQAVKQYEQMQTHSH
;
A
#
# COMPACT_ATOMS: atom_id res chain seq x y z
N MET A 1 -26.12 -60.61 8.91
CA MET A 1 -25.22 -59.53 9.37
C MET A 1 -24.87 -58.70 8.13
N LYS A 2 -25.70 -57.72 7.76
CA LYS A 2 -25.67 -56.30 8.19
C LYS A 2 -24.56 -55.50 7.51
N ASN A 3 -24.83 -55.26 6.22
CA ASN A 3 -24.52 -54.13 5.34
C ASN A 3 -23.34 -53.21 5.73
N ILE A 4 -22.28 -53.30 4.94
CA ILE A 4 -21.10 -52.43 4.95
C ILE A 4 -21.46 -51.14 4.19
N PHE A 5 -21.41 -50.02 4.89
CA PHE A 5 -21.75 -48.67 4.41
C PHE A 5 -20.78 -48.18 3.31
N PRO A 6 -21.23 -47.91 2.07
CA PRO A 6 -20.43 -47.22 1.05
C PRO A 6 -20.71 -45.71 1.04
N GLY A 7 -20.99 -45.11 2.22
CA GLY A 7 -21.58 -43.77 2.32
C GLY A 7 -20.65 -42.65 2.82
N ILE A 8 -19.40 -42.94 3.19
CA ILE A 8 -18.52 -41.96 3.89
C ILE A 8 -17.47 -41.31 2.95
N ILE A 9 -17.31 -41.79 1.71
CA ILE A 9 -16.34 -41.19 0.78
C ILE A 9 -16.90 -39.98 0.02
N LEU A 10 -18.21 -39.71 0.12
CA LEU A 10 -18.88 -38.67 -0.68
C LEU A 10 -19.13 -37.34 0.06
N LEU A 11 -18.50 -37.10 1.21
CA LEU A 11 -18.74 -35.90 2.04
C LEU A 11 -17.54 -34.94 2.18
N CYS A 12 -16.37 -35.26 1.61
CA CYS A 12 -15.18 -34.38 1.67
C CYS A 12 -14.95 -33.54 0.41
N ALA A 13 -15.75 -33.71 -0.65
CA ALA A 13 -15.50 -33.10 -1.96
C ALA A 13 -16.19 -31.73 -2.17
N SER A 14 -16.89 -31.19 -1.18
CA SER A 14 -17.70 -29.96 -1.32
C SER A 14 -17.17 -28.75 -0.55
N LEU A 15 -15.99 -28.83 0.10
CA LEU A 15 -15.44 -27.72 0.89
C LEU A 15 -14.28 -26.96 0.23
N THR A 16 -14.12 -27.02 -1.10
CA THR A 16 -13.00 -26.36 -1.80
C THR A 16 -13.37 -25.15 -2.64
N LEU A 17 -14.63 -24.70 -2.70
CA LEU A 17 -15.05 -23.61 -3.59
C LEU A 17 -15.80 -22.45 -2.92
N ALA A 18 -15.39 -22.04 -1.71
CA ALA A 18 -15.88 -20.83 -1.05
C ALA A 18 -14.78 -19.76 -0.81
N LEU A 19 -13.67 -19.85 -1.54
CA LEU A 19 -12.57 -18.87 -1.54
C LEU A 19 -12.38 -18.19 -2.91
N THR A 20 -13.42 -18.15 -3.75
CA THR A 20 -13.59 -17.02 -4.68
C THR A 20 -13.97 -15.77 -3.87
N GLY A 21 -13.06 -15.39 -2.98
CA GLY A 21 -13.06 -14.09 -2.36
C GLY A 21 -13.13 -13.07 -3.48
N CYS A 22 -14.16 -12.22 -3.42
CA CYS A 22 -14.40 -11.14 -4.34
C CYS A 22 -13.08 -10.54 -4.81
N ASN A 23 -12.78 -10.77 -6.08
CA ASN A 23 -11.68 -10.20 -6.83
C ASN A 23 -11.95 -8.70 -7.01
N LYS A 24 -12.08 -7.97 -5.90
CA LYS A 24 -11.84 -6.54 -5.86
C LYS A 24 -10.33 -6.47 -6.01
N ASN A 25 -9.85 -6.55 -7.25
CA ASN A 25 -8.53 -6.06 -7.58
C ASN A 25 -8.54 -4.64 -7.06
N ALA A 26 -8.01 -4.43 -5.84
CA ALA A 26 -7.83 -3.12 -5.30
C ALA A 26 -6.98 -2.43 -6.34
N ASN A 27 -7.57 -1.47 -7.05
CA ASN A 27 -6.91 -0.86 -8.20
C ASN A 27 -5.80 0.00 -7.62
N ALA A 28 -4.65 -0.61 -7.38
CA ALA A 28 -3.51 0.01 -6.72
C ALA A 28 -3.14 1.31 -7.41
N ARG A 29 -3.22 1.33 -8.74
CA ARG A 29 -3.02 2.54 -9.53
C ARG A 29 -4.09 3.61 -9.25
N GLY A 30 -5.36 3.24 -9.23
CA GLY A 30 -6.46 4.16 -8.93
C GLY A 30 -6.38 4.75 -7.51
N GLU A 31 -6.05 3.93 -6.51
CA GLU A 31 -5.87 4.42 -5.13
C GLU A 31 -4.62 5.29 -4.98
N LEU A 32 -3.53 4.96 -5.67
CA LEU A 32 -2.33 5.82 -5.74
C LEU A 32 -2.66 7.18 -6.39
N GLU A 33 -3.37 7.19 -7.52
CA GLU A 33 -3.77 8.41 -8.24
C GLU A 33 -4.72 9.28 -7.39
N LYS A 34 -5.66 8.64 -6.67
CA LYS A 34 -6.55 9.32 -5.72
C LYS A 34 -5.79 9.93 -4.54
N ALA A 35 -4.84 9.20 -3.98
CA ALA A 35 -4.03 9.69 -2.87
C ALA A 35 -3.11 10.84 -3.31
N ALA A 36 -2.52 10.76 -4.51
CA ALA A 36 -1.75 11.86 -5.11
C ALA A 36 -2.60 13.13 -5.27
N SER A 37 -3.79 12.99 -5.86
CA SER A 37 -4.72 14.11 -6.06
C SER A 37 -5.09 14.81 -4.75
N LEU A 38 -5.30 14.05 -3.66
CA LEU A 38 -5.63 14.60 -2.35
C LEU A 38 -4.43 15.30 -1.67
N LEU A 39 -3.23 14.78 -1.88
CA LEU A 39 -1.98 15.38 -1.39
C LEU A 39 -1.71 16.70 -2.10
N GLU A 40 -1.76 16.72 -3.44
CA GLU A 40 -1.57 17.92 -4.26
C GLU A 40 -2.62 19.01 -3.96
N LYS A 41 -3.88 18.62 -3.77
CA LYS A 41 -4.97 19.57 -3.49
C LYS A 41 -4.81 20.30 -2.16
N SER A 42 -4.20 19.66 -1.16
CA SER A 42 -4.02 20.29 0.16
C SER A 42 -2.70 21.04 0.28
N GLU A 43 -1.69 20.71 -0.53
CA GLU A 43 -0.45 21.47 -0.63
C GLU A 43 -0.65 22.81 -1.35
N THR A 44 -1.66 22.90 -2.22
CA THR A 44 -2.06 24.14 -2.91
C THR A 44 -3.02 25.02 -2.08
N ALA A 45 -3.47 24.55 -0.91
CA ALA A 45 -4.29 25.37 -0.02
C ALA A 45 -3.40 26.39 0.73
N PRO A 46 -3.77 27.68 0.78
CA PRO A 46 -2.96 28.69 1.43
C PRO A 46 -2.86 28.35 2.92
N ALA A 47 -1.65 28.05 3.40
CA ALA A 47 -1.36 27.96 4.82
C ALA A 47 -1.72 29.31 5.49
N PRO A 48 -2.42 29.33 6.64
CA PRO A 48 -2.56 30.56 7.40
C PRO A 48 -1.16 31.05 7.76
N VAL A 49 -0.80 32.24 7.29
CA VAL A 49 0.45 32.91 7.64
C VAL A 49 0.41 33.31 9.12
N ALA A 50 0.86 32.41 9.99
CA ALA A 50 1.33 32.79 11.32
C ALA A 50 2.79 33.23 11.18
N GLN A 51 3.00 34.54 10.95
CA GLN A 51 4.32 35.16 11.00
C GLN A 51 4.87 35.05 12.43
N SER A 52 5.97 34.33 12.60
CA SER A 52 6.97 34.56 13.63
C SER A 52 8.34 34.40 12.97
N PRO A 53 9.27 35.36 13.12
CA PRO A 53 10.56 35.31 12.47
C PRO A 53 11.46 34.33 13.21
N GLN A 54 11.60 33.10 12.69
CA GLN A 54 12.64 32.16 13.12
C GLN A 54 13.75 32.13 12.05
N PRO A 55 15.04 32.13 12.44
CA PRO A 55 16.17 32.16 11.52
C PRO A 55 16.14 30.99 10.52
N ALA A 56 16.50 31.29 9.27
CA ALA A 56 16.59 30.32 8.18
C ALA A 56 17.66 29.27 8.48
N GLU A 57 17.23 28.09 8.94
CA GLU A 57 18.04 26.89 8.92
C GLU A 57 18.00 26.29 7.51
N ALA A 58 19.18 25.96 6.98
CA ALA A 58 19.37 25.39 5.65
C ALA A 58 18.49 24.14 5.48
N THR A 59 17.49 24.23 4.61
CA THR A 59 16.57 23.14 4.29
C THR A 59 17.30 22.08 3.46
N THR A 60 17.78 21.02 4.12
CA THR A 60 17.82 19.70 3.47
C THR A 60 16.44 19.47 2.87
N THR A 61 16.35 19.40 1.54
CA THR A 61 15.09 19.34 0.80
C THR A 61 14.45 17.97 1.02
N VAL A 62 13.74 17.81 2.15
CA VAL A 62 12.85 16.66 2.35
C VAL A 62 11.72 16.85 1.35
N ALA A 63 11.63 15.95 0.37
CA ALA A 63 10.59 16.02 -0.65
C ALA A 63 9.21 16.08 0.01
N SER A 64 8.34 16.95 -0.50
CA SER A 64 7.00 17.15 0.06
C SER A 64 6.17 15.86 -0.01
N PRO A 65 5.11 15.72 0.82
CA PRO A 65 4.24 14.54 0.76
C PRO A 65 3.67 14.29 -0.65
N SER A 66 3.34 15.34 -1.40
CA SER A 66 2.87 15.20 -2.78
C SER A 66 3.98 14.64 -3.70
N GLN A 67 5.21 15.14 -3.57
CA GLN A 67 6.37 14.66 -4.33
C GLN A 67 6.71 13.21 -4.01
N GLN A 68 6.66 12.81 -2.74
CA GLN A 68 6.88 11.42 -2.31
C GLN A 68 5.82 10.48 -2.90
N MET A 69 4.56 10.91 -2.97
CA MET A 69 3.49 10.11 -3.58
C MET A 69 3.67 9.98 -5.09
N ASN A 70 4.06 11.08 -5.76
CA ASN A 70 4.35 11.06 -7.19
C ASN A 70 5.54 10.15 -7.52
N GLN A 71 6.55 10.11 -6.66
CA GLN A 71 7.69 9.19 -6.78
C GLN A 71 7.26 7.73 -6.54
N ALA A 72 6.38 7.46 -5.56
CA ALA A 72 5.82 6.12 -5.34
C ALA A 72 5.02 5.64 -6.57
N MET A 73 4.23 6.51 -7.19
CA MET A 73 3.52 6.19 -8.44
C MET A 73 4.47 5.87 -9.60
N ALA A 74 5.54 6.65 -9.76
CA ALA A 74 6.52 6.41 -10.81
C ALA A 74 7.23 5.06 -10.60
N ALA A 75 7.65 4.78 -9.36
CA ALA A 75 8.24 3.50 -8.97
C ALA A 75 7.30 2.33 -9.29
N TYR A 76 6.02 2.43 -8.90
CA TYR A 76 5.02 1.40 -9.14
C TYR A 76 4.81 1.14 -10.64
N LYS A 77 4.71 2.21 -11.44
CA LYS A 77 4.55 2.12 -12.90
C LYS A 77 5.77 1.48 -13.58
N SER A 78 6.97 1.70 -13.03
CA SER A 78 8.22 1.12 -13.54
C SER A 78 8.47 -0.33 -13.08
N GLY A 79 7.64 -0.87 -12.18
CA GLY A 79 7.84 -2.19 -11.58
C GLY A 79 8.87 -2.21 -10.44
N ASN A 80 9.35 -1.04 -9.98
CA ASN A 80 10.20 -0.95 -8.79
C ASN A 80 9.33 -1.00 -7.52
N LEU A 81 8.92 -2.21 -7.16
CA LEU A 81 7.97 -2.46 -6.07
C LEU A 81 8.59 -2.20 -4.69
N GLU A 82 9.89 -2.41 -4.51
CA GLU A 82 10.64 -2.08 -3.29
C GLU A 82 10.64 -0.57 -3.00
N ASP A 83 11.00 0.25 -3.99
CA ASP A 83 10.97 1.70 -3.87
C ASP A 83 9.54 2.23 -3.66
N THR A 84 8.56 1.61 -4.32
CA THR A 84 7.14 1.93 -4.10
C THR A 84 6.73 1.76 -2.64
N VAL A 85 6.99 0.58 -2.06
CA VAL A 85 6.60 0.27 -0.68
C VAL A 85 7.38 1.14 0.32
N THR A 86 8.66 1.38 0.07
CA THR A 86 9.51 2.25 0.89
C THR A 86 8.92 3.66 0.99
N ARG A 87 8.56 4.25 -0.15
CA ARG A 87 8.00 5.60 -0.20
C ARG A 87 6.63 5.71 0.45
N LEU A 88 5.77 4.71 0.24
CA LEU A 88 4.47 4.65 0.91
C LEU A 88 4.64 4.54 2.43
N GLN A 89 5.62 3.79 2.91
CA GLN A 89 5.91 3.69 4.33
C GLN A 89 6.42 5.02 4.91
N ILE A 90 7.31 5.72 4.19
CA ILE A 90 7.76 7.08 4.55
C ILE A 90 6.56 8.03 4.66
N LEU A 91 5.63 7.99 3.69
CA LEU A 91 4.42 8.81 3.70
C LEU A 91 3.48 8.50 4.86
N ARG A 92 3.32 7.22 5.22
CA ARG A 92 2.52 6.82 6.37
C ARG A 92 3.11 7.31 7.69
N ALA A 93 4.44 7.38 7.77
CA ALA A 93 5.17 7.91 8.92
C ALA A 93 5.22 9.46 8.93
N ALA A 94 4.80 10.14 7.86
CA ALA A 94 4.90 11.58 7.76
C ALA A 94 3.95 12.28 8.76
N PRO A 95 4.45 13.14 9.67
CA PRO A 95 3.61 13.84 10.64
C PRO A 95 2.74 14.94 9.99
N ALA A 96 3.14 15.44 8.83
CA ALA A 96 2.59 16.65 8.21
C ALA A 96 1.39 16.44 7.25
N ILE A 97 0.76 15.25 7.24
CA ILE A 97 -0.42 14.99 6.40
C ILE A 97 -1.74 15.09 7.20
N SER A 98 -2.83 15.48 6.53
CA SER A 98 -4.17 15.58 7.13
C SER A 98 -4.77 14.19 7.43
N PRO A 99 -5.80 14.09 8.29
CA PRO A 99 -6.48 12.81 8.53
C PRO A 99 -7.00 12.15 7.25
N GLN A 100 -7.59 12.92 6.35
CA GLN A 100 -8.11 12.46 5.07
C GLN A 100 -6.98 11.96 4.16
N GLN A 101 -5.84 12.66 4.14
CA GLN A 101 -4.66 12.22 3.41
C GLN A 101 -4.08 10.94 4.00
N ARG A 102 -4.05 10.79 5.34
CA ARG A 102 -3.64 9.53 5.99
C ARG A 102 -4.49 8.36 5.56
N VAL A 103 -5.81 8.53 5.51
CA VAL A 103 -6.72 7.49 5.03
C VAL A 103 -6.39 7.14 3.58
N ALA A 104 -6.25 8.13 2.70
CA ALA A 104 -5.92 7.88 1.30
C ALA A 104 -4.56 7.19 1.09
N VAL A 105 -3.53 7.56 1.85
CA VAL A 105 -2.22 6.90 1.82
C VAL A 105 -2.32 5.45 2.33
N ASN A 106 -3.11 5.21 3.38
CA ASN A 106 -3.34 3.85 3.89
C ASN A 106 -4.11 2.98 2.88
N ASP A 107 -5.14 3.53 2.23
CA ASP A 107 -5.90 2.85 1.18
C ASP A 107 -4.98 2.48 -0.01
N ALA A 108 -4.16 3.44 -0.45
CA ALA A 108 -3.17 3.21 -1.51
C ALA A 108 -2.14 2.14 -1.12
N THR A 109 -1.67 2.17 0.13
CA THR A 109 -0.74 1.15 0.64
C THR A 109 -1.37 -0.24 0.66
N ALA A 110 -2.61 -0.35 1.17
CA ALA A 110 -3.32 -1.62 1.20
C ALA A 110 -3.55 -2.18 -0.21
N ALA A 111 -3.92 -1.31 -1.16
CA ALA A 111 -4.13 -1.72 -2.55
C ALA A 111 -2.84 -2.18 -3.24
N VAL A 112 -1.74 -1.43 -3.06
CA VAL A 112 -0.41 -1.79 -3.58
C VAL A 112 0.07 -3.11 -2.98
N MET A 113 -0.04 -3.29 -1.66
CA MET A 113 0.38 -4.54 -1.03
C MET A 113 -0.47 -5.72 -1.49
N ALA A 114 -1.78 -5.55 -1.67
CA ALA A 114 -2.64 -6.59 -2.23
C ALA A 114 -2.20 -7.01 -3.64
N ASP A 115 -1.86 -6.05 -4.51
CA ASP A 115 -1.33 -6.32 -5.85
C ASP A 115 0.04 -7.02 -5.79
N ILE A 116 0.96 -6.55 -4.93
CA ILE A 116 2.27 -7.15 -4.71
C ILE A 116 2.12 -8.61 -4.25
N TYR A 117 1.28 -8.90 -3.26
CA TYR A 117 1.03 -10.28 -2.82
C TYR A 117 0.44 -11.14 -3.92
N ALA A 118 -0.49 -10.60 -4.72
CA ALA A 118 -1.07 -11.32 -5.85
C ALA A 118 -0.05 -11.65 -6.95
N ARG A 119 0.94 -10.77 -7.18
CA ARG A 119 2.06 -11.01 -8.10
C ARG A 119 3.08 -11.99 -7.53
N ALA A 120 3.43 -11.85 -6.25
CA ALA A 120 4.33 -12.77 -5.56
C ALA A 120 3.77 -14.20 -5.56
N ALA A 121 2.46 -14.36 -5.35
CA ALA A 121 1.77 -15.65 -5.45
C ALA A 121 1.86 -16.29 -6.85
N LYS A 122 2.11 -15.49 -7.89
CA LYS A 122 2.33 -15.94 -9.27
C LYS A 122 3.80 -16.13 -9.62
N GLY A 123 4.72 -15.92 -8.67
CA GLY A 123 6.16 -16.09 -8.86
C GLY A 123 6.91 -14.86 -9.37
N ASP A 124 6.31 -13.66 -9.31
CA ASP A 124 7.02 -12.43 -9.65
C ASP A 124 8.15 -12.15 -8.64
N ALA A 125 9.40 -12.16 -9.12
CA ALA A 125 10.58 -12.04 -8.28
C ALA A 125 10.69 -10.67 -7.57
N GLY A 126 10.34 -9.58 -8.27
CA GLY A 126 10.37 -8.24 -7.68
C GLY A 126 9.29 -8.08 -6.61
N ALA A 127 8.12 -8.69 -6.81
CA ALA A 127 7.05 -8.68 -5.83
C ALA A 127 7.42 -9.51 -4.58
N MET A 128 8.04 -10.68 -4.74
CA MET A 128 8.53 -11.47 -3.60
C MET A 128 9.59 -10.71 -2.78
N GLN A 129 10.49 -9.97 -3.45
CA GLN A 129 11.47 -9.11 -2.79
C GLN A 129 10.80 -7.97 -2.02
N ALA A 130 9.84 -7.28 -2.64
CA ALA A 130 9.09 -6.20 -2.00
C ALA A 130 8.29 -6.69 -0.78
N VAL A 131 7.70 -7.89 -0.82
CA VAL A 131 7.06 -8.51 0.36
C VAL A 131 8.06 -8.68 1.50
N LYS A 132 9.23 -9.28 1.22
CA LYS A 132 10.27 -9.50 2.23
C LYS A 132 10.74 -8.18 2.85
N GLN A 133 10.95 -7.16 2.03
CA GLN A 133 11.33 -5.84 2.51
C GLN A 133 10.25 -5.22 3.41
N TYR A 134 8.98 -5.33 3.00
CA TYR A 134 7.85 -4.84 3.81
C TYR A 134 7.78 -5.51 5.18
N GLU A 135 7.95 -6.83 5.24
CA GLU A 135 7.99 -7.60 6.50
C GLU A 135 9.16 -7.19 7.39
N GLN A 136 10.33 -6.94 6.80
CA GLN A 136 11.49 -6.44 7.53
C GLN A 136 11.22 -5.05 8.13
N MET A 137 10.62 -4.14 7.36
CA MET A 137 10.27 -2.82 7.89
C MET A 137 9.25 -2.90 9.02
N GLN A 138 8.26 -3.79 8.95
CA GLN A 138 7.29 -3.95 10.04
C GLN A 138 7.92 -4.49 11.33
N THR A 139 8.84 -5.44 11.21
CA THR A 139 9.47 -6.09 12.37
C THR A 139 10.48 -5.19 13.09
N HIS A 140 11.10 -4.24 12.38
CA HIS A 140 12.13 -3.34 12.92
C HIS A 140 11.61 -1.95 13.31
N SER A 141 10.31 -1.69 13.17
CA SER A 141 9.71 -0.38 13.48
C SER A 141 9.26 -0.24 14.95
N HIS A 142 9.82 -1.04 15.86
CA HIS A 142 9.50 -1.10 17.29
C HIS A 142 10.50 -0.36 18.18
#